data_AF-A0A3D5I3P7-F1
#
_entry.id   AF-A0A3D5I3P7-F1
#
_cell.length_a   1.000
_cell.length_b   1.000
_cell.length_c   1.000
_cell.angle_alpha   90.00
_cell.angle_beta   90.00
_cell.angle_gamma   90.00
#
_symmetry.space_group_name_H-M   'P 1'
#
loop_
_entity.id
_entity.type
_entity.pdbx_description
1 polymer ?
#
loop_
_entity_poly.entity_id
_entity_poly.type
_entity_poly.pdbx_seq_one_letter_code
_entity_poly.pdbx_strand_id
1 'polypeptide(L)'
;MTIKTGQHTFNFSLKVPADKVDEVEASIRDHADFMRDTHSCDDSKIHLVHYYVSRSAELNNMTNPDEGTTGNMLYFINEVYVVPEGIGQHMEAAQVWPGFGTFVNVLSDYGTAHVVDGEVIETM
;
A
#
# COMPACT_ATOMS: atom_id res chain seq x y z
N MET A 1 2.15 -17.54 -4.36
CA MET A 1 2.45 -17.35 -5.80
C MET A 1 3.61 -16.39 -5.93
N THR A 2 4.32 -16.37 -7.05
CA THR A 2 5.35 -15.35 -7.34
C THR A 2 4.73 -14.25 -8.19
N ILE A 3 5.24 -13.02 -8.03
CA ILE A 3 4.88 -11.87 -8.87
C ILE A 3 5.39 -12.14 -10.30
N LYS A 4 4.63 -11.68 -11.29
CA LYS A 4 4.93 -11.79 -12.72
C LYS A 4 4.78 -10.43 -13.37
N THR A 5 5.52 -10.20 -14.46
CA THR A 5 5.32 -9.02 -15.30
C THR A 5 3.93 -9.03 -15.93
N GLY A 6 3.37 -7.85 -16.19
CA GLY A 6 2.03 -7.68 -16.74
C GLY A 6 0.90 -7.79 -15.71
N GLN A 7 1.19 -8.08 -14.44
CA GLN A 7 0.16 -8.13 -13.40
C GLN A 7 -0.23 -6.73 -12.94
N HIS A 8 -1.49 -6.58 -12.56
CA HIS A 8 -1.99 -5.29 -12.07
C HIS A 8 -1.61 -5.06 -10.61
N THR A 9 -1.31 -3.80 -10.27
CA THR A 9 -0.78 -3.41 -8.96
C THR A 9 -1.34 -2.07 -8.46
N PHE A 10 -1.46 -1.98 -7.13
CA PHE A 10 -1.55 -0.73 -6.40
C PHE A 10 -0.26 -0.49 -5.62
N ASN A 11 0.32 0.70 -5.76
CA ASN A 11 1.47 1.12 -4.96
C ASN A 11 1.26 2.54 -4.45
N PHE A 12 1.23 2.72 -3.14
CA PHE A 12 1.04 4.03 -2.52
C PHE A 12 2.23 4.41 -1.67
N SER A 13 2.89 5.53 -1.97
CA SER A 13 3.97 6.05 -1.14
C SER A 13 3.49 7.22 -0.27
N LEU A 14 3.73 7.12 1.04
CA LEU A 14 3.35 8.15 2.01
C LEU A 14 4.58 8.78 2.64
N LYS A 15 4.50 10.07 2.95
CA LYS A 15 5.44 10.81 3.80
C LYS A 15 4.68 11.42 4.97
N VAL A 16 4.97 10.94 6.17
CA VAL A 16 4.20 11.21 7.37
C VAL A 16 5.06 11.94 8.41
N PRO A 17 4.66 13.11 8.90
CA PRO A 17 5.30 13.77 10.04
C PRO A 17 5.30 12.88 11.30
N ALA A 18 6.34 12.98 12.13
CA ALA A 18 6.49 12.12 13.32
C ALA A 18 5.27 12.13 14.27
N ASP A 19 4.59 13.27 14.42
CA ASP A 19 3.40 13.43 15.28
C ASP A 19 2.11 12.85 14.67
N LYS A 20 2.16 12.40 13.41
CA LYS A 20 1.06 11.78 12.68
C LYS A 20 1.23 10.28 12.44
N VAL A 21 2.34 9.71 12.85
CA VAL A 21 2.67 8.28 12.66
C VAL A 21 1.58 7.37 13.22
N ASP A 22 1.14 7.58 14.46
CA ASP A 22 0.16 6.67 15.09
C ASP A 22 -1.20 6.70 14.38
N GLU A 23 -1.61 7.88 13.93
CA GLU A 23 -2.86 8.10 13.17
C GLU A 23 -2.81 7.35 11.83
N VAL A 24 -1.72 7.53 11.07
CA VAL A 24 -1.54 6.88 9.77
C VAL A 24 -1.37 5.37 9.90
N GLU A 25 -0.61 4.90 10.89
CA GLU A 25 -0.45 3.46 11.10
C GLU A 25 -1.74 2.78 11.57
N ALA A 26 -2.61 3.48 12.30
CA ALA A 26 -3.94 2.95 12.61
C ALA A 26 -4.77 2.75 11.33
N SER A 27 -4.77 3.72 10.42
CA SER A 27 -5.45 3.61 9.12
C SER A 27 -4.87 2.50 8.23
N ILE A 28 -3.54 2.36 8.19
CA ILE A 28 -2.86 1.26 7.48
C ILE A 28 -3.22 -0.11 8.08
N ARG A 29 -3.32 -0.22 9.42
CA ARG A 29 -3.71 -1.48 10.08
C ARG A 29 -5.15 -1.86 9.76
N ASP A 30 -6.07 -0.89 9.80
CA ASP A 30 -7.47 -1.09 9.42
C ASP A 30 -7.59 -1.54 7.95
N HIS A 31 -6.81 -0.92 7.06
CA HIS A 31 -6.71 -1.38 5.67
C HIS A 31 -6.17 -2.81 5.56
N ALA A 32 -5.14 -3.15 6.33
CA ALA A 32 -4.59 -4.51 6.33
C ALA A 32 -5.58 -5.56 6.88
N ASP A 33 -6.45 -5.20 7.84
CA ASP A 33 -7.55 -6.03 8.31
C ASP A 33 -8.58 -6.25 7.19
N PHE A 34 -9.00 -5.17 6.51
CA PHE A 34 -9.85 -5.26 5.31
C PHE A 34 -9.25 -6.21 4.26
N MET A 35 -7.95 -6.09 3.96
CA MET A 35 -7.26 -6.96 2.99
C MET A 35 -7.29 -8.42 3.43
N ARG A 36 -7.07 -8.74 4.71
CA ARG A 36 -7.18 -10.12 5.23
C ARG A 36 -8.59 -10.67 5.14
N ASP A 37 -9.59 -9.83 5.35
CA ASP A 37 -10.99 -10.24 5.38
C ASP A 37 -11.56 -10.46 3.98
N THR A 38 -11.06 -9.74 2.97
CA THR A 38 -11.65 -9.72 1.62
C THR A 38 -10.76 -10.33 0.53
N HIS A 39 -9.45 -10.50 0.79
CA HIS A 39 -8.50 -11.03 -0.18
C HIS A 39 -7.82 -12.29 0.33
N SER A 40 -7.28 -13.10 -0.60
CA SER A 40 -6.49 -14.27 -0.27
C SER A 40 -5.43 -14.56 -1.34
N CYS A 41 -4.40 -15.32 -0.96
CA CYS A 41 -3.36 -15.78 -1.89
C CYS A 41 -3.68 -17.14 -2.54
N ASP A 42 -4.78 -17.77 -2.13
CA ASP A 42 -5.19 -19.14 -2.49
C ASP A 42 -6.48 -19.20 -3.32
N ASP A 43 -6.96 -18.06 -3.83
CA ASP A 43 -8.16 -17.92 -4.67
C ASP A 43 -9.51 -18.18 -3.95
N SER A 44 -9.51 -18.29 -2.61
CA SER A 44 -10.74 -18.38 -1.82
C SER A 44 -11.51 -17.06 -1.69
N LYS A 45 -10.86 -15.93 -1.98
CA LYS A 45 -11.43 -14.58 -1.98
C LYS A 45 -10.84 -13.76 -3.14
N ILE A 46 -10.89 -12.42 -3.10
CA ILE A 46 -10.23 -11.59 -4.12
C ILE A 46 -8.75 -11.98 -4.21
N HIS A 47 -8.32 -12.40 -5.40
CA HIS A 47 -7.08 -13.15 -5.54
C HIS A 47 -5.85 -12.26 -5.67
N LEU A 48 -5.01 -12.29 -4.63
CA LEU A 48 -3.73 -11.59 -4.59
C LEU A 48 -2.56 -12.54 -4.86
N VAL A 49 -1.53 -11.99 -5.50
CA VAL A 49 -0.20 -12.58 -5.47
C VAL A 49 0.49 -12.23 -4.15
N HIS A 50 0.43 -10.95 -3.77
CA HIS A 50 1.13 -10.43 -2.62
C HIS A 50 0.53 -9.12 -2.11
N TYR A 51 0.62 -8.92 -0.80
CA TYR A 51 0.32 -7.67 -0.11
C TYR A 51 1.37 -7.43 0.96
N TYR A 52 1.95 -6.24 1.00
CA TYR A 52 2.82 -5.84 2.09
C TYR A 52 2.87 -4.32 2.25
N VAL A 53 3.16 -3.90 3.48
CA VAL A 53 3.46 -2.51 3.80
C VAL A 53 4.86 -2.44 4.36
N SER A 54 5.69 -1.57 3.81
CA SER A 54 7.03 -1.27 4.32
C SER A 54 7.09 0.15 4.85
N ARG A 55 8.04 0.39 5.76
CA ARG A 55 8.29 1.73 6.32
C ARG A 55 9.76 1.97 6.59
N SER A 56 10.17 3.24 6.56
CA SER A 56 11.50 3.68 6.99
C SER A 56 11.47 5.14 7.44
N ALA A 57 12.36 5.51 8.36
CA ALA A 57 12.60 6.94 8.57
C ALA A 57 13.17 7.55 7.28
N GLU A 58 12.71 8.75 6.91
CA GLU A 58 13.25 9.46 5.75
C GLU A 58 14.67 9.95 6.07
N LEU A 59 15.66 9.42 5.35
CA LEU A 59 17.06 9.82 5.51
C LEU A 59 17.30 11.20 4.89
N ASN A 60 18.18 12.00 5.50
CA ASN A 60 18.68 13.24 4.88
C ASN A 60 19.49 12.93 3.60
N ASN A 61 20.21 11.79 3.61
CA ASN A 61 20.97 11.29 2.48
C ASN A 61 20.78 9.77 2.35
N MET A 62 20.15 9.32 1.26
CA MET A 62 19.84 7.90 1.05
C MET A 62 21.08 6.99 0.89
N THR A 63 22.24 7.56 0.59
CA THR A 63 23.50 6.80 0.45
C THR A 63 24.40 6.91 1.68
N ASN A 64 24.03 7.74 2.66
CA ASN A 64 24.79 7.92 3.90
C ASN A 64 23.85 8.07 5.12
N PRO A 65 23.48 6.96 5.78
CA PRO A 65 22.59 6.98 6.95
C PRO A 65 23.12 7.77 8.15
N ASP A 66 24.43 7.98 8.25
CA ASP A 66 25.06 8.69 9.37
C ASP A 66 24.71 10.20 9.37
N GLU A 67 24.23 10.74 8.25
CA GLU A 67 23.75 12.13 8.14
C GLU A 67 22.36 12.34 8.76
N GLY A 68 21.76 11.30 9.36
CA GLY A 68 20.53 11.38 10.11
C GLY A 68 19.27 11.37 9.23
N THR A 69 18.16 11.80 9.84
CA THR A 69 16.81 11.73 9.25
C THR A 69 16.16 13.11 9.21
N THR A 70 15.14 13.26 8.37
CA THR A 70 14.36 14.51 8.23
C THR A 70 13.34 14.70 9.35
N GLY A 71 13.06 13.64 10.11
CA GLY A 71 11.95 13.58 11.09
C GLY A 71 10.63 13.05 10.51
N ASN A 72 10.57 12.73 9.22
CA ASN A 72 9.42 12.05 8.62
C ASN A 72 9.58 10.52 8.63
N MET A 73 8.45 9.82 8.58
CA MET A 73 8.36 8.39 8.31
C MET A 73 7.79 8.18 6.91
N LEU A 74 8.45 7.35 6.11
CA LEU A 74 7.99 6.93 4.80
C LEU A 74 7.26 5.59 4.90
N TYR A 75 6.23 5.42 4.09
CA TYR A 75 5.52 4.15 3.93
C TYR A 75 5.34 3.82 2.46
N PHE A 76 5.35 2.52 2.14
CA PHE A 76 4.90 2.01 0.84
C PHE A 76 3.90 0.89 1.09
N ILE A 77 2.68 1.06 0.59
CA ILE A 77 1.62 0.06 0.59
C ILE A 77 1.61 -0.57 -0.80
N ASN A 78 1.74 -1.89 -0.89
CA ASN A 78 1.93 -2.60 -2.14
C ASN A 78 1.00 -3.79 -2.24
N GLU A 79 0.34 -3.93 -3.38
CA GLU A 79 -0.63 -4.98 -3.66
C GLU A 79 -0.48 -5.43 -5.10
N VAL A 80 -0.42 -6.74 -5.34
CA VAL A 80 -0.33 -7.30 -6.69
C VAL A 80 -1.41 -8.35 -6.87
N TYR A 81 -2.19 -8.22 -7.94
CA TYR A 81 -3.35 -9.06 -8.24
C TYR A 81 -3.00 -10.16 -9.24
N VAL A 82 -3.66 -11.31 -9.10
CA VAL A 82 -3.40 -12.45 -10.01
C VAL A 82 -4.01 -12.20 -11.38
N VAL A 83 -5.22 -11.64 -11.42
CA VAL A 83 -5.99 -11.37 -12.64
C VAL A 83 -6.30 -9.88 -12.78
N PRO A 84 -6.43 -9.33 -14.00
CA PRO A 84 -6.74 -7.92 -14.21
C PRO A 84 -8.03 -7.44 -13.51
N GLU A 85 -9.04 -8.32 -13.42
CA GLU A 85 -10.31 -8.04 -12.76
C GLU A 85 -10.17 -7.80 -11.25
N GLY A 86 -9.06 -8.23 -10.64
CA GLY A 86 -8.79 -8.08 -9.21
C GLY A 86 -8.81 -6.63 -8.74
N ILE A 87 -8.40 -5.69 -9.59
CA ILE A 87 -8.47 -4.26 -9.30
C ILE A 87 -9.92 -3.80 -9.15
N GLY A 88 -10.79 -4.19 -10.08
CA GLY A 88 -12.22 -3.86 -10.01
C GLY A 88 -12.87 -4.45 -8.76
N GLN A 89 -12.59 -5.72 -8.48
CA GLN A 89 -13.08 -6.42 -7.28
C GLN A 89 -12.62 -5.74 -5.99
N HIS A 90 -11.35 -5.34 -5.91
CA HIS A 90 -10.82 -4.59 -4.77
C HIS A 90 -11.57 -3.27 -4.59
N MET A 91 -11.77 -2.50 -5.66
CA MET A 91 -12.46 -1.21 -5.60
C MET A 91 -13.92 -1.36 -5.17
N GLU A 92 -14.63 -2.37 -5.66
CA GLU A 92 -16.01 -2.67 -5.23
C GLU A 92 -16.09 -3.02 -3.74
N ALA A 93 -15.16 -3.85 -3.26
CA ALA A 93 -15.08 -4.20 -1.84
C ALA A 93 -14.69 -3.00 -0.96
N ALA A 94 -13.77 -2.16 -1.44
CA ALA A 94 -13.31 -0.98 -0.73
C ALA A 94 -14.43 0.06 -0.58
N GLN A 95 -15.26 0.28 -1.59
CA GLN A 95 -16.35 1.27 -1.52
C GLN A 95 -17.38 1.02 -0.41
N VAL A 96 -17.52 -0.22 0.04
CA VAL A 96 -18.43 -0.60 1.14
C VAL A 96 -17.70 -0.83 2.47
N TRP A 97 -16.36 -0.79 2.49
CA TRP A 97 -15.57 -0.86 3.72
C TRP A 97 -15.69 0.44 4.50
N PRO A 98 -16.10 0.41 5.79
CA PRO A 98 -16.28 1.62 6.59
C PRO A 98 -15.03 2.52 6.70
N GLY A 99 -13.83 1.95 6.63
CA GLY A 99 -12.56 2.69 6.70
C GLY A 99 -12.16 3.40 5.41
N PHE A 100 -12.86 3.17 4.30
CA PHE A 100 -12.48 3.69 2.97
C PHE A 100 -12.26 5.20 2.94
N GLY A 101 -13.20 5.98 3.49
CA GLY A 101 -13.07 7.44 3.51
C GLY A 101 -11.84 7.91 4.30
N THR A 102 -11.57 7.31 5.46
CA THR A 102 -10.39 7.62 6.27
C THR A 102 -9.11 7.26 5.54
N PHE A 103 -9.07 6.09 4.89
CA PHE A 103 -7.90 5.66 4.15
C PHE A 103 -7.61 6.55 2.94
N VAL A 104 -8.65 6.92 2.18
CA VAL A 104 -8.53 7.88 1.07
C VAL A 104 -7.99 9.23 1.54
N ASN A 105 -8.44 9.73 2.71
CA ASN A 105 -7.89 10.96 3.29
C ASN A 105 -6.41 10.81 3.65
N VAL A 106 -5.98 9.67 4.22
CA VAL A 106 -4.56 9.40 4.48
C VAL A 106 -3.73 9.42 3.20
N LEU A 107 -4.22 8.78 2.12
CA LEU A 107 -3.55 8.82 0.81
C LEU A 107 -3.51 10.24 0.23
N SER A 108 -4.56 11.03 0.42
CA SER A 108 -4.64 12.42 -0.07
C SER A 108 -3.70 13.35 0.70
N ASP A 109 -3.68 13.24 2.02
CA ASP A 109 -2.98 14.20 2.89
C ASP A 109 -1.48 13.92 2.98
N TYR A 110 -1.08 12.64 2.92
CA TYR A 110 0.32 12.22 3.10
C TYR A 110 0.92 11.53 1.87
N GLY A 111 0.13 11.31 0.81
CA GLY A 111 0.59 10.69 -0.43
C GLY A 111 1.62 11.52 -1.18
N THR A 112 2.63 10.85 -1.73
CA THR A 112 3.71 11.48 -2.50
C THR A 112 3.77 11.01 -3.94
N ALA A 113 3.44 9.74 -4.20
CA ALA A 113 3.28 9.16 -5.52
C ALA A 113 2.39 7.91 -5.43
N HIS A 114 1.56 7.69 -6.44
CA HIS A 114 0.63 6.57 -6.48
C HIS A 114 0.70 5.87 -7.84
N VAL A 115 0.73 4.54 -7.82
CA VAL A 115 0.43 3.66 -8.94
C VAL A 115 -0.97 3.11 -8.69
N VAL A 116 -1.92 3.51 -9.55
CA VAL A 116 -3.34 3.13 -9.46
C VAL A 116 -3.68 2.36 -10.73
N ASP A 117 -4.12 1.11 -10.57
CA ASP A 117 -4.33 0.21 -11.71
C ASP A 117 -3.11 0.14 -12.64
N GLY A 118 -1.92 0.06 -12.05
CA GLY A 118 -0.67 0.01 -12.80
C GLY A 118 -0.24 -1.41 -13.13
N GLU A 119 0.92 -1.53 -13.77
CA GLU A 119 1.46 -2.80 -14.25
C GLU A 119 2.80 -3.12 -13.58
N VAL A 120 2.99 -4.37 -13.16
CA VAL A 120 4.31 -4.89 -12.78
C VAL A 120 5.18 -4.98 -14.03
N ILE A 121 6.18 -4.13 -14.12
CA ILE A 121 7.09 -4.11 -15.29
C ILE A 121 8.29 -5.05 -15.15
N GLU A 122 8.73 -5.37 -13.92
CA GLU A 122 9.89 -6.24 -13.65
C GLU A 122 9.74 -6.98 -12.30
N THR A 123 10.25 -8.22 -12.23
CA THR A 123 10.25 -9.07 -11.02
C THR A 123 11.21 -10.27 -11.22
N MET A 124 11.65 -10.91 -10.12
CA MET A 124 12.39 -12.18 -10.15
C MET A 124 11.49 -13.39 -9.88
#